data_AF-A0A0G4KS03-F1
#
_entry.id   AF-A0A0G4KS03-F1
#
_cell.length_a   1.000
_cell.length_b   1.000
_cell.length_c   1.000
_cell.angle_alpha   90.00
_cell.angle_beta   90.00
_cell.angle_gamma   90.00
#
_symmetry.space_group_name_H-M   'P 1'
#
loop_
_entity.id
_entity.type
_entity.pdbx_description
1 polymer ?
#
loop_
_entity_poly.entity_id
_entity_poly.type
_entity_poly.pdbx_seq_one_letter_code
_entity_poly.pdbx_strand_id
1 'polypeptide(L)' 'MWFQRRGASEMRQELLSDSKEIVEHVLSVKAAVEELEQICSNDTVVVDDFMSIRERGKVQDLGSR' A
#
# COMPACT_ATOMS: atom_id res chain seq x y z
N MET A 1 -1.44 9.71 33.02
CA MET A 1 -1.24 8.61 32.05
C MET A 1 -1.09 9.28 30.69
N TRP A 2 0.16 9.45 30.22
CA TRP A 2 0.46 10.29 29.04
C TRP A 2 0.38 9.44 27.78
N PHE A 3 -0.60 9.71 26.92
CA PHE A 3 -0.62 9.18 25.56
C PHE A 3 0.32 10.06 24.73
N GLN A 4 1.57 9.63 24.54
CA GLN A 4 2.53 10.36 23.73
C GLN A 4 2.08 10.30 22.26
N ARG A 5 1.91 11.45 21.61
CA ARG A 5 1.61 11.49 20.17
C ARG A 5 2.82 10.97 19.40
N ARG A 6 2.63 9.90 18.63
CA ARG A 6 3.64 9.38 17.70
C ARG A 6 3.99 10.42 16.64
N GLY A 7 5.26 10.49 16.26
CA GLY A 7 5.73 11.36 15.19
C GLY A 7 5.35 10.85 13.80
N ALA A 8 5.29 11.72 12.78
CA ALA A 8 4.98 11.33 11.40
C ALA A 8 5.95 10.26 10.86
N SER A 9 7.24 10.38 11.18
CA SER A 9 8.25 9.38 10.80
C SER A 9 8.05 8.02 11.48
N GLU A 10 7.64 7.99 12.75
CA GLU A 10 7.36 6.73 13.46
C GLU A 10 6.14 6.04 12.85
N MET A 11 5.06 6.77 12.62
CA MET A 11 3.85 6.19 12.02
C MET A 11 4.13 5.66 10.60
N ARG A 12 5.01 6.31 9.84
CA ARG A 12 5.44 5.82 8.52
C ARG A 12 6.20 4.50 8.63
N GLN A 13 7.15 4.40 9.55
CA GLN A 13 7.92 3.17 9.77
C GLN A 13 7.04 2.03 10.29
N GLU A 14 6.09 2.34 11.17
CA GLU A 14 5.11 1.39 11.66
C GLU A 14 4.27 0.83 10.51
N LEU A 15 3.70 1.68 9.65
CA LEU A 15 2.93 1.23 8.49
C LEU A 15 3.75 0.36 7.53
N LEU A 16 5.03 0.71 7.30
CA LEU A 16 5.93 -0.07 6.44
C LEU A 16 6.39 -1.41 7.03
N SER A 17 6.17 -1.63 8.34
CA SER A 17 6.58 -2.85 9.05
C SER A 17 5.40 -3.67 9.57
N ASP A 18 4.17 -3.16 9.45
CA ASP A 18 2.96 -3.86 9.88
C ASP A 18 2.60 -4.96 8.86
N SER A 19 2.83 -6.21 9.26
CA SER A 19 2.52 -7.39 8.44
C SER A 19 1.07 -7.45 7.97
N LYS A 20 0.10 -6.93 8.74
CA LYS A 20 -1.31 -6.93 8.34
C LYS A 20 -1.51 -6.01 7.14
N GLU A 21 -1.06 -4.76 7.26
CA GLU A 21 -1.20 -3.74 6.22
C GLU A 21 -0.46 -4.16 4.94
N ILE A 22 0.73 -4.75 5.08
CA ILE A 22 1.50 -5.31 3.96
C ILE A 22 0.71 -6.41 3.25
N VAL A 23 0.21 -7.41 3.98
CA VAL A 23 -0.51 -8.54 3.37
C VAL A 23 -1.81 -8.09 2.71
N GLU A 24 -2.58 -7.22 3.36
CA GLU A 24 -3.81 -6.67 2.79
C GLU A 24 -3.53 -5.90 1.50
N HIS A 25 -2.47 -5.10 1.46
CA HIS A 25 -2.09 -4.36 0.26
C HIS A 25 -1.64 -5.29 -0.87
N VAL A 26 -0.78 -6.26 -0.59
CA VAL A 26 -0.28 -7.21 -1.60
C VAL A 26 -1.41 -8.05 -2.20
N LEU A 27 -2.36 -8.52 -1.38
CA LEU A 27 -3.53 -9.25 -1.87
C LEU A 27 -4.41 -8.36 -2.76
N SER A 28 -4.57 -7.08 -2.40
CA SER A 28 -5.32 -6.11 -3.19
C SER A 28 -4.65 -5.84 -4.54
N VAL A 29 -3.32 -5.67 -4.57
CA VAL A 29 -2.55 -5.50 -5.81
C VAL A 29 -2.66 -6.74 -6.70
N LYS A 30 -2.52 -7.93 -6.12
CA LYS A 30 -2.65 -9.18 -6.86
C LYS A 30 -4.02 -9.30 -7.53
N ALA A 31 -5.09 -9.04 -6.78
CA ALA A 31 -6.45 -9.08 -7.33
C ALA A 31 -6.62 -8.08 -8.48
N ALA A 32 -6.13 -6.84 -8.32
CA ALA A 32 -6.20 -5.82 -9.37
C ALA A 32 -5.43 -6.22 -10.63
N VAL A 33 -4.25 -6.85 -10.50
CA VAL A 33 -3.49 -7.37 -11.64
C VAL A 33 -4.27 -8.48 -12.34
N GLU A 34 -4.78 -9.47 -11.59
CA GLU A 34 -5.58 -10.58 -12.14
C GLU A 34 -6.83 -10.08 -12.88
N GLU A 35 -7.49 -9.03 -12.37
CA GLU A 35 -8.63 -8.37 -13.01
C GLU A 35 -8.24 -7.65 -14.30
N LEU A 36 -7.13 -6.89 -14.30
CA LEU A 36 -6.65 -6.17 -15.48
C LEU A 36 -6.16 -7.12 -16.58
N GLU A 37 -5.53 -8.24 -16.22
CA GLU A 37 -5.10 -9.27 -17.17
C GLU A 37 -6.26 -9.88 -17.97
N GLN A 38 -7.50 -9.80 -17.48
CA GLN A 38 -8.68 -10.26 -18.23
C GLN A 38 -9.06 -9.35 -19.40
N ILE A 39 -8.63 -8.08 -19.39
CA ILE A 39 -9.07 -7.07 -20.36
C ILE A 39 -7.90 -6.42 -21.13
N CYS A 40 -6.71 -6.42 -20.56
CA CYS A 40 -5.50 -5.89 -21.18
C CYS A 40 -4.85 -6.92 -22.10
N SER A 41 -3.94 -6.46 -22.97
CA SER A 41 -3.14 -7.38 -23.77
C SER A 41 -2.20 -8.19 -22.87
N ASN A 42 -1.94 -9.44 -23.24
CA ASN A 42 -1.00 -10.30 -22.51
C ASN A 42 0.34 -9.57 -22.27
N ASP A 43 0.89 -9.74 -21.07
CA ASP A 43 2.19 -9.19 -20.65
C ASP A 43 2.29 -7.66 -20.66
N THR A 44 1.15 -6.93 -20.67
CA THR A 44 1.14 -5.46 -20.62
C THR A 44 0.75 -4.86 -19.27
N VAL A 45 0.16 -5.65 -18.36
CA VAL A 45 -0.17 -5.20 -17.01
C VAL A 45 1.11 -5.19 -16.18
N VAL A 46 1.46 -4.01 -15.65
CA VAL A 46 2.69 -3.79 -14.88
C VAL A 46 2.36 -2.96 -13.66
N VAL A 47 2.95 -3.32 -12.52
CA VAL A 47 2.99 -2.46 -11.32
C VAL A 47 4.31 -1.69 -11.35
N ASP A 48 4.24 -0.40 -11.67
CA ASP A 48 5.44 0.45 -11.87
C ASP A 48 5.87 1.20 -10.59
N ASP A 49 5.01 1.19 -9.58
CA ASP A 49 5.23 1.73 -8.25
C ASP A 49 4.55 0.82 -7.24
N PHE A 50 5.31 0.25 -6.31
CA PHE A 50 4.84 -0.80 -5.42
C PHE A 50 5.02 -0.44 -3.95
N MET A 51 3.92 -0.50 -3.18
CA MET A 51 3.91 -0.28 -1.72
C MET A 51 4.48 1.08 -1.29
N SER A 52 4.32 2.10 -2.13
CA SER A 52 4.66 3.47 -1.78
C SER A 52 3.63 4.05 -0.81
N ILE A 53 4.09 4.78 0.19
CA ILE A 53 3.21 5.50 1.11
C ILE A 53 2.44 6.59 0.34
N ARG A 54 1.10 6.58 0.41
CA ARG A 54 0.27 7.71 -0.05
C ARG A 54 -0.32 8.42 1.14
N GLU A 55 -0.21 9.75 1.14
CA GLU A 55 -0.78 10.60 2.17
C GLU A 55 -2.12 11.17 1.69
N ARG A 56 -3.17 10.97 2.48
CA ARG A 56 -4.53 11.47 2.25
C ARG A 56 -4.96 12.29 3.45
N GLY A 57 -4.47 13.53 3.53
CA GLY A 57 -4.71 14.42 4.65
C GLY A 57 -4.02 13.94 5.93
N LYS A 58 -4.79 13.41 6.89
CA LYS A 58 -4.25 12.91 8.17
C LYS A 58 -4.01 11.40 8.20
N VAL A 59 -4.31 10.71 7.10
CA VAL A 59 -4.17 9.27 6.95
C VAL A 59 -3.06 8.98 5.95
N GLN A 60 -2.35 7.88 6.15
CA GLN A 60 -1.42 7.31 5.20
C GLN A 60 -1.82 5.86 4.91
N ASP A 61 -1.67 5.42 3.67
CA ASP A 61 -1.90 4.06 3.21
C ASP A 61 -0.69 3.54 2.41
N LEU A 62 -0.64 2.23 2.17
CA LEU A 62 0.21 1.66 1.14
C LEU A 62 -0.52 1.77 -0.21
N GLY A 63 0.20 2.21 -1.23
CA GLY A 63 -0.34 2.40 -2.57
C GLY A 63 0.55 1.78 -3.63
N SER A 64 -0.08 1.29 -4.71
CA SER A 64 0.59 0.86 -5.93
C SER A 64 -0.04 1.53 -7.15
N ARG A 65 0.67 1.56 -8.28
CA ARG A 65 0.17 2.02 -9.58
C ARG A 65 0.53 1.00 -10.65
#